data_AF-A0A1S2BZJ8-F1
#
_entry.id   AF-A0A1S2BZJ8-F1
#
_cell.length_a   1.000
_cell.length_b   1.000
_cell.length_c   1.000
_cell.angle_alpha   90.00
_cell.angle_beta   90.00
_cell.angle_gamma   90.00
#
_symmetry.space_group_name_H-M   'P 1'
#
loop_
_entity.id
_entity.type
_entity.pdbx_description
1 polymer ?
#
loop_
_entity_poly.entity_id
_entity_poly.type
_entity_poly.pdbx_seq_one_letter_code
_entity_poly.pdbx_strand_id
1 'polypeptide(L)'
;MTYTVSSDRKATMIAALAGGWVADAASLGLHWLYDSQCIHDVGGASPEFLPPKADYFKGGFGYFAHEGKQAGDISHYGAATGVLTDSLLAHNGTLDIRDYQRRFRAFFGPGGRWQGYIDNPTRGTLNNLSSIEQKAIEQALSATAVKLTDKQKRMLVQKVLPYTLHLSGEQLAGPVRKAISLTYQEPEIQEAGVHLAETIDHHLLPESGADDMQLPAISKLPPLVASYYGRDNLLTVVEAAVRVTNHNDEAVAWAKCAARLLDHLFRGNPMSVALDAGTAEAPASDSLNKARTGSVLDAPGAGDAYGRTCYLYEAMPVIFHILSHARNYTEAIRANIQCGGDSCGRAWIIGPALAALYGVGGEHGIPLSWLARLKDAPAIIANVESLVENK
;
A
#
# COMPACT_ATOMS: atom_id res chain seq x y z
N MET A 1 -8.84 -3.54 -27.39
CA MET A 1 -9.83 -2.45 -27.34
C MET A 1 -9.46 -1.55 -26.17
N THR A 2 -9.17 -0.28 -26.42
CA THR A 2 -8.94 0.71 -25.36
C THR A 2 -10.30 1.05 -24.74
N TYR A 3 -10.56 0.54 -23.53
CA TYR A 3 -11.75 0.90 -22.77
C TYR A 3 -11.64 2.38 -22.37
N THR A 4 -12.33 3.27 -23.09
CA THR A 4 -12.39 4.68 -22.70
C THR A 4 -13.23 4.80 -21.44
N VAL A 5 -12.61 5.19 -20.32
CA VAL A 5 -13.31 5.36 -19.04
C VAL A 5 -14.17 6.62 -19.12
N SER A 6 -15.49 6.48 -18.88
CA SER A 6 -16.42 7.62 -18.86
C SER A 6 -16.03 8.66 -17.79
N SER A 7 -16.32 9.94 -18.04
CA SER A 7 -16.08 11.05 -17.09
C SER A 7 -16.59 10.74 -15.67
N ASP A 8 -17.78 10.17 -15.57
CA ASP A 8 -18.42 9.87 -14.27
C ASP A 8 -17.63 8.83 -13.49
N ARG A 9 -17.04 7.84 -14.18
CA ARG A 9 -16.19 6.81 -13.56
C ARG A 9 -14.81 7.35 -13.19
N LYS A 10 -14.27 8.31 -13.95
CA LYS A 10 -13.06 9.05 -13.54
C LYS A 10 -13.33 9.82 -12.25
N ALA A 11 -14.43 10.56 -12.17
CA ALA A 11 -14.83 11.27 -10.94
C ALA A 11 -15.04 10.32 -9.75
N THR A 12 -15.69 9.16 -9.95
CA THR A 12 -15.82 8.11 -8.93
C THR A 12 -14.45 7.65 -8.40
N MET A 13 -13.50 7.34 -9.28
CA MET A 13 -12.17 6.88 -8.86
C MET A 13 -11.36 8.00 -8.18
N ILE A 14 -11.43 9.25 -8.66
CA ILE A 14 -10.78 10.39 -8.02
C ILE A 14 -11.31 10.57 -6.60
N ALA A 15 -12.63 10.55 -6.41
CA ALA A 15 -13.24 10.63 -5.09
C ALA A 15 -12.81 9.46 -4.20
N ALA A 16 -12.80 8.23 -4.73
CA ALA A 16 -12.38 7.05 -4.00
C ALA A 16 -10.93 7.16 -3.48
N LEU A 17 -10.00 7.52 -4.34
CA LEU A 17 -8.59 7.66 -3.96
C LEU A 17 -8.40 8.80 -2.94
N ALA A 18 -9.06 9.94 -3.14
CA ALA A 18 -9.06 11.03 -2.16
C ALA A 18 -9.65 10.59 -0.80
N GLY A 19 -10.70 9.76 -0.82
CA GLY A 19 -11.29 9.15 0.37
C GLY A 19 -10.31 8.27 1.15
N GLY A 20 -9.44 7.51 0.47
CA GLY A 20 -8.38 6.76 1.17
C GLY A 20 -7.46 7.67 1.99
N TRP A 21 -6.95 8.74 1.37
CA TRP A 21 -6.06 9.71 2.02
C TRP A 21 -6.74 10.43 3.19
N VAL A 22 -7.98 10.89 2.99
CA VAL A 22 -8.74 11.59 4.02
C VAL A 22 -9.05 10.65 5.20
N ALA A 23 -9.45 9.41 4.92
CA ALA A 23 -9.78 8.44 5.96
C ALA A 23 -8.56 8.05 6.80
N ASP A 24 -7.39 7.89 6.17
CA ASP A 24 -6.11 7.64 6.85
C ASP A 24 -5.75 8.79 7.81
N ALA A 25 -5.75 10.02 7.31
CA ALA A 25 -5.43 11.21 8.10
C ALA A 25 -6.45 11.46 9.22
N ALA A 26 -7.73 11.19 8.96
CA ALA A 26 -8.80 11.28 9.96
C ALA A 26 -8.63 10.26 11.09
N SER A 27 -8.09 9.07 10.79
CA SER A 27 -7.97 7.96 11.75
C SER A 27 -6.71 8.02 12.61
N LEU A 28 -5.74 8.85 12.24
CA LEU A 28 -4.39 8.85 12.82
C LEU A 28 -4.34 9.08 14.34
N GLY A 29 -5.19 9.99 14.85
CA GLY A 29 -5.11 10.47 16.24
C GLY A 29 -5.27 9.38 17.31
N LEU A 30 -6.10 8.38 17.03
CA LEU A 30 -6.41 7.27 17.95
C LEU A 30 -5.98 5.91 17.39
N HIS A 31 -5.13 5.90 16.37
CA HIS A 31 -4.63 4.68 15.75
C HIS A 31 -3.92 3.80 16.80
N TRP A 32 -4.33 2.53 16.88
CA TRP A 32 -3.86 1.51 17.84
C TRP A 32 -4.19 1.76 19.30
N LEU A 33 -5.19 2.61 19.59
CA LEU A 33 -5.91 2.54 20.85
C LEU A 33 -6.99 1.45 20.71
N TYR A 34 -6.98 0.41 21.54
CA TYR A 34 -7.88 -0.74 21.40
C TYR A 34 -9.10 -0.65 22.32
N ASP A 35 -9.00 0.11 23.41
CA ASP A 35 -10.06 0.25 24.39
C ASP A 35 -11.16 1.20 23.90
N SER A 36 -12.35 0.65 23.63
CA SER A 36 -13.47 1.42 23.08
C SER A 36 -14.02 2.48 24.04
N GLN A 37 -13.97 2.24 25.35
CA GLN A 37 -14.39 3.23 26.34
C GLN A 37 -13.42 4.41 26.36
N CYS A 38 -12.12 4.14 26.36
CA CYS A 38 -11.08 5.15 26.28
C CYS A 38 -11.19 5.98 24.99
N ILE A 39 -11.46 5.34 23.84
CA ILE A 39 -11.74 6.05 22.58
C ILE A 39 -12.96 6.97 22.73
N HIS A 40 -14.03 6.49 23.35
CA HIS A 40 -15.22 7.29 23.59
C HIS A 40 -14.93 8.48 24.50
N ASP A 41 -14.18 8.27 25.59
CA ASP A 41 -13.83 9.31 26.55
C ASP A 41 -12.94 10.40 25.93
N VAL A 42 -12.05 10.00 25.01
CA VAL A 42 -11.12 10.93 24.34
C VAL A 42 -11.76 11.64 23.15
N GLY A 43 -12.47 10.91 22.28
CA GLY A 43 -12.96 11.43 20.99
C GLY A 43 -14.45 11.69 20.90
N GLY A 44 -15.24 11.17 21.84
CA GLY A 44 -16.69 11.34 21.89
C GLY A 44 -17.37 11.02 20.55
N ALA A 45 -18.22 11.94 20.09
CA ALA A 45 -18.98 11.81 18.85
C ALA A 45 -18.21 12.20 17.58
N SER A 46 -17.02 12.79 17.69
CA SER A 46 -16.23 13.26 16.55
C SER A 46 -14.74 12.95 16.76
N PRO A 47 -14.36 11.66 16.73
CA PRO A 47 -13.01 11.21 17.01
C PRO A 47 -12.03 11.46 15.84
N GLU A 48 -12.51 11.90 14.68
CA GLU A 48 -11.68 12.15 13.51
C GLU A 48 -10.70 13.32 13.69
N PHE A 49 -9.52 13.18 13.09
CA PHE A 49 -8.46 14.19 13.06
C PHE A 49 -8.12 14.78 14.44
N LEU A 50 -8.22 13.97 15.50
CA LEU A 50 -7.60 14.31 16.77
C LEU A 50 -6.08 14.36 16.56
N PRO A 51 -5.38 15.31 17.20
CA PRO A 51 -3.92 15.33 17.15
C PRO A 51 -3.37 14.06 17.81
N PRO A 52 -2.41 13.35 17.21
CA PRO A 52 -1.78 12.19 17.87
C PRO A 52 -1.11 12.60 19.18
N LYS A 53 -1.56 12.06 20.31
CA LYS A 53 -1.01 12.37 21.64
C LYS A 53 -0.86 11.12 22.50
N ALA A 54 0.31 10.97 23.11
CA ALA A 54 0.59 9.89 24.05
C ALA A 54 -0.40 9.85 25.23
N ASP A 55 -0.90 11.01 25.67
CA ASP A 55 -1.85 11.10 26.77
C ASP A 55 -3.16 10.35 26.53
N TYR A 56 -3.59 10.22 25.27
CA TYR A 56 -4.81 9.48 24.92
C TYR A 56 -4.71 7.98 25.20
N PHE A 57 -3.50 7.46 25.35
CA PHE A 57 -3.23 6.03 25.56
C PHE A 57 -2.98 5.68 27.02
N LYS A 58 -2.99 6.65 27.95
CA LYS A 58 -2.71 6.42 29.37
C LYS A 58 -3.82 5.66 30.10
N GLY A 59 -5.07 5.81 29.65
CA GLY A 59 -6.27 5.27 30.30
C GLY A 59 -6.77 3.94 29.74
N GLY A 60 -6.14 3.39 28.71
CA GLY A 60 -6.60 2.18 28.02
C GLY A 60 -5.45 1.39 27.40
N PHE A 61 -5.76 0.22 26.85
CA PHE A 61 -4.76 -0.60 26.15
C PHE A 61 -4.50 -0.06 24.74
N GLY A 62 -3.24 0.22 24.42
CA GLY A 62 -2.84 0.65 23.08
C GLY A 62 -1.36 0.94 22.93
N TYR A 63 -0.96 1.28 21.70
CA TYR A 63 0.42 1.61 21.35
C TYR A 63 0.49 2.93 20.60
N PHE A 64 1.15 3.93 21.19
CA PHE A 64 1.34 5.24 20.57
C PHE A 64 2.53 5.21 19.59
N ALA A 65 2.23 5.13 18.29
CA ALA A 65 3.23 5.00 17.23
C ALA A 65 3.57 6.31 16.50
N HIS A 66 2.74 7.35 16.65
CA HIS A 66 2.76 8.54 15.77
C HIS A 66 3.32 9.78 16.46
N GLU A 67 4.40 9.60 17.22
CA GLU A 67 5.11 10.73 17.83
C GLU A 67 5.58 11.72 16.75
N GLY A 68 5.41 13.02 17.01
CA GLY A 68 5.79 14.11 16.10
C GLY A 68 4.82 14.35 14.93
N LYS A 69 3.79 13.52 14.76
CA LYS A 69 2.72 13.74 13.77
C LYS A 69 1.67 14.71 14.29
N GLN A 70 0.94 15.33 13.37
CA GLN A 70 -0.13 16.30 13.60
C GLN A 70 -1.44 15.82 12.97
N ALA A 71 -2.56 16.42 13.37
CA ALA A 71 -3.84 16.17 12.72
C ALA A 71 -3.75 16.55 11.23
N GLY A 72 -4.16 15.63 10.36
CA GLY A 72 -4.05 15.81 8.90
C GLY A 72 -2.80 15.17 8.27
N ASP A 73 -1.80 14.78 9.07
CA ASP A 73 -0.70 13.95 8.58
C ASP A 73 -1.21 12.56 8.15
N ILE A 74 -0.46 11.93 7.25
CA ILE A 74 -0.67 10.53 6.85
C ILE A 74 0.05 9.57 7.79
N SER A 75 -0.52 8.36 7.92
CA SER A 75 0.08 7.23 8.63
C SER A 75 1.13 6.51 7.75
N HIS A 76 1.75 5.45 8.29
CA HIS A 76 2.64 4.60 7.50
C HIS A 76 1.92 3.87 6.35
N TYR A 77 0.61 3.59 6.50
CA TYR A 77 -0.22 3.04 5.44
C TYR A 77 -0.34 4.02 4.27
N GLY A 78 -0.71 5.28 4.54
CA GLY A 78 -0.75 6.30 3.51
C GLY A 78 0.62 6.53 2.86
N ALA A 79 1.70 6.46 3.64
CA ALA A 79 3.04 6.56 3.10
C ALA A 79 3.35 5.42 2.10
N ALA A 80 3.01 4.17 2.44
CA ALA A 80 3.20 3.01 1.55
C ALA A 80 2.31 3.10 0.30
N THR A 81 1.08 3.58 0.43
CA THR A 81 0.19 3.87 -0.71
C THR A 81 0.77 4.94 -1.63
N GLY A 82 1.38 5.99 -1.06
CA GLY A 82 2.08 7.04 -1.80
C GLY A 82 3.23 6.49 -2.65
N VAL A 83 4.05 5.60 -2.09
CA VAL A 83 5.16 4.96 -2.84
C VAL A 83 4.65 4.17 -4.05
N LEU A 84 3.57 3.39 -3.90
CA LEU A 84 2.99 2.67 -5.04
C LEU A 84 2.38 3.63 -6.06
N THR A 85 1.69 4.68 -5.59
CA THR A 85 1.11 5.72 -6.46
C THR A 85 2.18 6.42 -7.29
N ASP A 86 3.31 6.79 -6.69
CA ASP A 86 4.45 7.40 -7.37
C ASP A 86 5.07 6.47 -8.43
N SER A 87 5.11 5.16 -8.16
CA SER A 87 5.56 4.18 -9.14
C SER A 87 4.60 4.08 -10.32
N LEU A 88 3.30 3.95 -10.04
CA LEU A 88 2.27 3.92 -11.07
C LEU A 88 2.30 5.17 -11.95
N LEU A 89 2.42 6.37 -11.35
CA LEU A 89 2.54 7.63 -12.08
C LEU A 89 3.76 7.66 -13.01
N ALA A 90 4.91 7.17 -12.54
CA ALA A 90 6.12 7.12 -13.35
C ALA A 90 6.04 6.15 -14.54
N HIS A 91 5.11 5.19 -14.48
CA HIS A 91 4.91 4.15 -15.47
C HIS A 91 3.51 4.21 -16.11
N ASN A 92 2.90 5.40 -16.20
CA ASN A 92 1.61 5.65 -16.87
C ASN A 92 0.49 4.68 -16.41
N GLY A 93 0.37 4.48 -15.10
CA GLY A 93 -0.61 3.58 -14.48
C GLY A 93 -0.29 2.09 -14.62
N THR A 94 0.91 1.72 -15.06
CA THR A 94 1.34 0.32 -15.16
C THR A 94 2.23 -0.03 -13.97
N LEU A 95 2.01 -1.20 -13.37
CA LEU A 95 2.86 -1.73 -12.32
C LEU A 95 4.22 -2.12 -12.90
N ASP A 96 5.27 -1.49 -12.41
CA ASP A 96 6.65 -1.91 -12.61
C ASP A 96 7.21 -2.36 -11.25
N ILE A 97 7.47 -3.67 -11.11
CA ILE A 97 7.90 -4.26 -9.84
C ILE A 97 9.26 -3.72 -9.40
N ARG A 98 10.19 -3.55 -10.34
CA ARG A 98 11.55 -3.11 -10.04
C ARG A 98 11.55 -1.66 -9.58
N ASP A 99 10.81 -0.80 -10.27
CA ASP A 99 10.62 0.59 -9.88
C ASP A 99 9.91 0.69 -8.51
N TYR A 100 8.88 -0.12 -8.28
CA TYR A 100 8.18 -0.12 -7.00
C TYR A 100 9.10 -0.52 -5.83
N GLN A 101 9.84 -1.62 -5.96
CA GLN A 101 10.85 -2.06 -4.98
C GLN A 101 11.90 -0.99 -4.71
N ARG A 102 12.42 -0.37 -5.78
CA ARG A 102 13.44 0.68 -5.71
C ARG A 102 12.91 1.91 -4.97
N ARG A 103 11.71 2.38 -5.29
CA ARG A 103 11.06 3.52 -4.60
C ARG A 103 10.76 3.20 -3.15
N PHE A 104 10.31 1.98 -2.86
CA PHE A 104 10.06 1.52 -1.50
C PHE A 104 11.34 1.56 -0.65
N ARG A 105 12.45 0.99 -1.16
CA ARG A 105 13.76 1.04 -0.50
C ARG A 105 14.27 2.47 -0.35
N ALA A 106 14.13 3.31 -1.38
CA ALA A 106 14.58 4.70 -1.35
C ALA A 106 13.77 5.57 -0.39
N PHE A 107 12.50 5.23 -0.13
CA PHE A 107 11.63 6.02 0.73
C PHE A 107 11.73 5.61 2.21
N PHE A 108 11.66 4.30 2.50
CA PHE A 108 11.66 3.76 3.86
C PHE A 108 13.04 3.30 4.37
N GLY A 109 13.99 3.06 3.46
CA GLY A 109 15.33 2.58 3.81
C GLY A 109 16.26 3.69 4.33
N PRO A 110 17.51 3.34 4.69
CA PRO A 110 18.50 4.30 5.19
C PRO A 110 18.72 5.48 4.22
N GLY A 111 18.65 6.70 4.75
CA GLY A 111 18.75 7.94 3.96
C GLY A 111 17.46 8.32 3.21
N GLY A 112 16.38 7.56 3.37
CA GLY A 112 15.07 7.86 2.81
C GLY A 112 14.38 9.04 3.48
N ARG A 113 13.23 9.44 2.91
CA ARG A 113 12.48 10.62 3.35
C ARG A 113 11.44 10.32 4.43
N TRP A 114 11.09 9.05 4.65
CA TRP A 114 10.09 8.70 5.66
C TRP A 114 10.60 8.98 7.07
N GLN A 115 9.84 9.81 7.79
CA GLN A 115 10.03 10.08 9.21
C GLN A 115 8.73 9.70 9.92
N GLY A 116 8.72 8.53 10.54
CA GLY A 116 7.56 7.97 11.21
C GLY A 116 7.77 6.51 11.57
N TYR A 117 6.71 5.90 12.09
CA TYR A 117 6.72 4.49 12.46
C TYR A 117 7.02 3.57 11.26
N ILE A 118 7.81 2.52 11.51
CA ILE A 118 8.09 1.43 10.56
C ILE A 118 7.50 0.16 11.15
N ASP A 119 6.48 -0.38 10.49
CA ASP A 119 5.82 -1.63 10.86
C ASP A 119 6.69 -2.86 10.56
N ASN A 120 6.23 -4.03 11.03
CA ASN A 120 6.93 -5.28 10.79
C ASN A 120 7.01 -5.62 9.29
N PRO A 121 5.94 -5.49 8.49
CA PRO A 121 6.00 -5.83 7.05
C PRO A 121 6.95 -4.95 6.25
N THR A 122 6.98 -3.64 6.52
CA THR A 122 7.94 -2.71 5.89
C THR A 122 9.37 -3.09 6.28
N ARG A 123 9.62 -3.35 7.57
CA ARG A 123 10.95 -3.76 8.04
C ARG A 123 11.41 -5.06 7.40
N GLY A 124 10.54 -6.07 7.37
CA GLY A 124 10.82 -7.36 6.74
C GLY A 124 11.10 -7.21 5.25
N THR A 125 10.32 -6.38 4.54
CA THR A 125 10.53 -6.08 3.13
C THR A 125 11.89 -5.44 2.87
N LEU A 126 12.30 -4.45 3.66
CA LEU A 126 13.62 -3.81 3.53
C LEU A 126 14.78 -4.79 3.76
N ASN A 127 14.63 -5.69 4.73
CA ASN A 127 15.61 -6.75 5.01
C ASN A 127 15.69 -7.76 3.87
N ASN A 128 14.55 -8.15 3.30
CA ASN A 128 14.47 -9.07 2.18
C ASN A 128 15.08 -8.46 0.92
N LEU A 129 14.77 -7.20 0.58
CA LEU A 129 15.40 -6.48 -0.53
C LEU A 129 16.92 -6.47 -0.41
N SER A 130 17.44 -6.19 0.79
CA SER A 130 18.89 -6.17 1.03
C SER A 130 19.51 -7.57 0.91
N SER A 131 18.80 -8.59 1.41
CA SER A 131 19.26 -9.99 1.37
C SER A 131 19.23 -10.58 -0.04
N ILE A 132 18.22 -10.23 -0.84
CA ILE A 132 18.08 -10.65 -2.25
C ILE A 132 19.23 -10.04 -3.08
N GLU A 133 19.48 -8.74 -2.94
CA GLU A 133 20.60 -8.06 -3.62
C GLU A 133 21.94 -8.69 -3.24
N GLN A 134 22.18 -8.94 -1.96
CA GLN A 134 23.42 -9.55 -1.48
C GLN A 134 23.63 -10.97 -2.03
N LYS A 135 22.58 -11.81 -2.03
CA LYS A 135 22.63 -13.16 -2.60
C LYS A 135 22.87 -13.12 -4.12
N ALA A 136 22.24 -12.20 -4.84
CA ALA A 136 22.45 -12.02 -6.27
C ALA A 136 23.89 -11.62 -6.59
N ILE A 137 24.49 -10.73 -5.80
CA ILE A 137 25.91 -10.36 -5.91
C ILE A 137 26.82 -11.56 -5.66
N GLU A 138 26.55 -12.35 -4.61
CA GLU A 138 27.35 -13.53 -4.28
C GLU A 138 27.32 -14.59 -5.39
N GLN A 139 26.15 -14.85 -5.97
CA GLN A 139 26.00 -15.76 -7.11
C GLN A 139 26.71 -15.22 -8.36
N ALA A 140 26.60 -13.93 -8.64
CA ALA A 140 27.27 -13.33 -9.79
C ALA A 140 28.81 -13.37 -9.66
N LEU A 141 29.33 -13.13 -8.46
CA LEU A 141 30.77 -13.23 -8.19
C LEU A 141 31.30 -14.67 -8.25
N SER A 142 30.48 -15.67 -7.89
CA SER A 142 30.87 -17.08 -7.96
C SER A 142 30.81 -17.65 -9.38
N ALA A 143 29.88 -17.15 -10.22
CA ALA A 143 29.73 -17.53 -11.63
C ALA A 143 30.76 -16.88 -12.57
N THR A 144 31.44 -15.82 -12.13
CA THR A 144 32.42 -15.11 -12.96
C THR A 144 33.67 -15.96 -13.21
N ALA A 145 33.87 -16.40 -14.47
CA ALA A 145 35.00 -17.24 -14.87
C ALA A 145 36.35 -16.50 -14.92
N VAL A 146 36.34 -15.18 -15.11
CA VAL A 146 37.56 -14.35 -15.15
C VAL A 146 38.17 -14.25 -13.76
N LYS A 147 39.49 -14.48 -13.65
CA LYS A 147 40.23 -14.32 -12.39
C LYS A 147 40.35 -12.85 -12.01
N LEU A 148 39.39 -12.35 -11.26
CA LEU A 148 39.39 -11.00 -10.69
C LEU A 148 40.04 -10.98 -9.31
N THR A 149 40.85 -9.95 -9.05
CA THR A 149 41.32 -9.62 -7.70
C THR A 149 40.16 -9.18 -6.81
N ASP A 150 40.29 -9.29 -5.48
CA ASP A 150 39.24 -8.83 -4.55
C ASP A 150 38.93 -7.34 -4.69
N LYS A 151 39.93 -6.53 -5.05
CA LYS A 151 39.74 -5.11 -5.35
C LYS A 151 38.87 -4.92 -6.60
N GLN A 152 39.16 -5.65 -7.68
CA GLN A 152 38.35 -5.58 -8.90
C GLN A 152 36.91 -6.04 -8.65
N LYS A 153 36.71 -7.14 -7.91
CA LYS A 153 35.37 -7.62 -7.54
C LYS A 153 34.55 -6.53 -6.84
N ARG A 154 35.10 -5.92 -5.78
CA ARG A 154 34.43 -4.84 -5.05
C ARG A 154 34.12 -3.62 -5.93
N MET A 155 35.07 -3.20 -6.75
CA MET A 155 34.90 -2.04 -7.64
C MET A 155 33.86 -2.29 -8.74
N LEU A 156 33.84 -3.50 -9.31
CA LEU A 156 32.84 -3.87 -10.32
C LEU A 156 31.45 -3.91 -9.70
N VAL A 157 31.26 -4.55 -8.54
CA VAL A 157 29.96 -4.55 -7.83
C VAL A 157 29.45 -3.12 -7.63
N GLN A 158 30.28 -2.21 -7.13
CA GLN A 158 29.90 -0.80 -6.94
C GLN A 158 29.49 -0.10 -8.25
N LYS A 159 30.09 -0.48 -9.37
CA LYS A 159 29.80 0.11 -10.69
C LYS A 159 28.57 -0.49 -11.35
N VAL A 160 28.23 -1.76 -11.10
CA VAL A 160 27.10 -2.43 -11.75
C VAL A 160 25.78 -2.19 -11.00
N LEU A 161 25.80 -2.12 -9.67
CA LEU A 161 24.57 -2.03 -8.87
C LEU A 161 23.65 -0.84 -9.23
N PRO A 162 24.17 0.37 -9.51
CA PRO A 162 23.30 1.47 -9.94
C PRO A 162 22.50 1.17 -11.20
N TYR A 163 23.02 0.30 -12.08
CA TYR A 163 22.37 -0.07 -13.34
C TYR A 163 21.37 -1.21 -13.13
N THR A 164 21.70 -2.24 -12.36
CA THR A 164 20.79 -3.38 -12.11
C THR A 164 19.52 -2.97 -11.36
N LEU A 165 19.57 -1.86 -10.60
CA LEU A 165 18.40 -1.26 -9.97
C LEU A 165 17.39 -0.61 -10.94
N HIS A 166 17.81 -0.28 -12.18
CA HIS A 166 16.98 0.47 -13.13
C HIS A 166 16.81 -0.22 -14.49
N LEU A 167 17.73 -1.10 -14.86
CA LEU A 167 17.81 -1.73 -16.17
C LEU A 167 17.81 -3.25 -16.01
N SER A 168 17.29 -3.95 -17.01
CA SER A 168 17.24 -5.42 -17.05
C SER A 168 17.60 -5.95 -18.43
N GLY A 169 18.11 -7.18 -18.49
CA GLY A 169 18.44 -7.88 -19.73
C GLY A 169 19.38 -7.09 -20.63
N GLU A 170 19.05 -7.02 -21.93
CA GLU A 170 19.90 -6.39 -22.96
C GLU A 170 20.17 -4.90 -22.72
N GLN A 171 19.39 -4.24 -21.87
CA GLN A 171 19.57 -2.82 -21.54
C GLN A 171 20.84 -2.57 -20.69
N LEU A 172 21.39 -3.60 -20.04
CA LEU A 172 22.50 -3.46 -19.10
C LEU A 172 23.85 -3.27 -19.78
N ALA A 173 24.13 -4.06 -20.82
CA ALA A 173 25.50 -4.24 -21.34
C ALA A 173 26.18 -2.93 -21.75
N GLY A 174 25.49 -2.08 -22.52
CA GLY A 174 26.04 -0.81 -23.01
C GLY A 174 26.39 0.17 -21.87
N PRO A 175 25.41 0.58 -21.04
CA PRO A 175 25.64 1.49 -19.91
C PRO A 175 26.66 0.97 -18.89
N VAL A 176 26.60 -0.31 -18.53
CA VAL A 176 27.53 -0.94 -17.58
C VAL A 176 28.96 -0.90 -18.12
N ARG A 177 29.17 -1.33 -19.38
CA ARG A 177 30.49 -1.29 -20.03
C ARG A 177 31.07 0.13 -20.03
N LYS A 178 30.24 1.14 -20.34
CA LYS A 178 30.63 2.55 -20.31
C LYS A 178 31.08 3.00 -18.91
N ALA A 179 30.36 2.60 -17.86
CA ALA A 179 30.69 2.94 -16.47
C ALA A 179 32.01 2.30 -15.98
N ILE A 180 32.26 1.06 -16.42
CA ILE A 180 33.49 0.32 -16.11
C ILE A 180 34.68 0.93 -16.85
N SER A 181 34.47 1.35 -18.10
CA SER A 181 35.49 1.99 -18.96
C SER A 181 36.07 3.28 -18.37
N LEU A 182 35.43 3.88 -17.37
CA LEU A 182 36.00 5.02 -16.62
C LEU A 182 37.13 4.62 -15.67
N THR A 183 37.37 3.33 -15.46
CA THR A 183 38.34 2.81 -14.48
C THR A 183 39.17 1.66 -15.02
N TYR A 184 38.59 0.79 -15.84
CA TYR A 184 39.27 -0.37 -16.44
C TYR A 184 39.14 -0.32 -17.97
N GLN A 185 40.27 -0.37 -18.68
CA GLN A 185 40.33 -0.35 -20.15
C GLN A 185 40.39 -1.76 -20.74
N GLU A 186 40.69 -2.76 -19.92
CA GLU A 186 40.86 -4.14 -20.30
C GLU A 186 39.50 -4.76 -20.71
N PRO A 187 39.35 -5.25 -21.96
CA PRO A 187 38.08 -5.80 -22.43
C PRO A 187 37.56 -6.95 -21.56
N GLU A 188 38.46 -7.80 -21.07
CA GLU A 188 38.08 -8.93 -20.21
C GLU A 188 37.45 -8.49 -18.88
N ILE A 189 37.91 -7.38 -18.30
CA ILE A 189 37.34 -6.82 -17.06
C ILE A 189 35.99 -6.15 -17.34
N GLN A 190 35.88 -5.49 -18.49
CA GLN A 190 34.64 -4.86 -18.93
C GLN A 190 33.54 -5.91 -19.18
N GLU A 191 33.85 -6.98 -19.90
CA GLU A 191 32.91 -8.08 -20.14
C GLU A 191 32.59 -8.84 -18.83
N ALA A 192 33.57 -9.03 -17.93
CA ALA A 192 33.30 -9.60 -16.62
C ALA A 192 32.29 -8.76 -15.82
N GLY A 193 32.37 -7.43 -15.88
CA GLY A 193 31.41 -6.57 -15.22
C GLY A 193 30.03 -6.52 -15.89
N VAL A 194 29.95 -6.66 -17.22
CA VAL A 194 28.66 -6.84 -17.92
C VAL A 194 28.01 -8.17 -17.49
N HIS A 195 28.77 -9.27 -17.53
CA HIS A 195 28.30 -10.56 -17.07
C HIS A 195 27.87 -10.55 -15.60
N LEU A 196 28.61 -9.83 -14.74
CA LEU A 196 28.25 -9.63 -13.34
C LEU A 196 26.89 -8.92 -13.22
N ALA A 197 26.66 -7.85 -13.98
CA ALA A 197 25.40 -7.11 -13.97
C ALA A 197 24.22 -7.96 -14.44
N GLU A 198 24.38 -8.69 -15.54
CA GLU A 198 23.35 -9.59 -16.10
C GLU A 198 23.03 -10.74 -15.14
N THR A 199 24.05 -11.28 -14.46
CA THR A 199 23.85 -12.35 -13.48
C THR A 199 23.17 -11.84 -12.21
N ILE A 200 23.53 -10.64 -11.73
CA ILE A 200 22.81 -9.99 -10.62
C ILE A 200 21.34 -9.80 -11.02
N ASP A 201 21.08 -9.22 -12.19
CA ASP A 201 19.74 -8.98 -12.71
C ASP A 201 18.89 -10.25 -12.75
N HIS A 202 19.46 -11.35 -13.23
CA HIS A 202 18.80 -12.65 -13.29
C HIS A 202 18.43 -13.22 -11.91
N HIS A 203 19.21 -12.90 -10.88
CA HIS A 203 19.00 -13.40 -9.52
C HIS A 203 18.21 -12.46 -8.60
N LEU A 204 17.85 -11.25 -9.07
CA LEU A 204 16.90 -10.40 -8.35
C LEU A 204 15.50 -11.02 -8.40
N LEU A 205 14.79 -10.97 -7.27
CA LEU A 205 13.45 -11.55 -7.13
C LEU A 205 12.39 -10.45 -7.11
N PRO A 206 11.26 -10.62 -7.84
CA PRO A 206 10.14 -9.69 -7.76
C PRO A 206 9.41 -9.76 -6.41
N GLU A 207 9.44 -10.90 -5.73
CA GLU A 207 8.80 -11.10 -4.43
C GLU A 207 9.71 -10.74 -3.26
N SER A 208 9.77 -9.45 -2.93
CA SER A 208 10.58 -8.94 -1.82
C SER A 208 9.85 -8.83 -0.48
N GLY A 209 8.56 -9.13 -0.45
CA GLY A 209 7.71 -8.86 0.71
C GLY A 209 8.07 -9.68 1.94
N ALA A 210 7.71 -9.17 3.12
CA ALA A 210 7.75 -9.95 4.34
C ALA A 210 6.72 -11.09 4.29
N ASP A 211 7.00 -12.23 4.95
CA ASP A 211 5.99 -13.26 5.19
C ASP A 211 5.05 -12.77 6.30
N ASP A 212 4.04 -11.99 5.89
CA ASP A 212 3.15 -11.28 6.81
C ASP A 212 1.74 -11.13 6.22
N MET A 213 0.74 -11.30 7.10
CA MET A 213 -0.69 -11.36 6.79
C MET A 213 -1.49 -10.19 7.40
N GLN A 214 -0.88 -9.01 7.49
CA GLN A 214 -1.48 -7.80 8.07
C GLN A 214 -1.98 -6.81 6.99
N LEU A 215 -2.73 -5.80 7.44
CA LEU A 215 -3.29 -4.71 6.63
C LEU A 215 -2.34 -3.99 5.65
N PRO A 216 -1.00 -3.95 5.83
CA PRO A 216 -0.11 -3.41 4.81
C PRO A 216 -0.27 -4.08 3.44
N ALA A 217 -0.71 -5.34 3.39
CA ALA A 217 -0.97 -6.06 2.15
C ALA A 217 -2.08 -5.40 1.30
N ILE A 218 -3.12 -4.83 1.93
CA ILE A 218 -4.32 -4.36 1.21
C ILE A 218 -4.45 -2.83 1.16
N SER A 219 -3.87 -2.11 2.11
CA SER A 219 -4.02 -0.65 2.26
C SER A 219 -3.58 0.16 1.04
N LYS A 220 -2.60 -0.35 0.29
CA LYS A 220 -2.06 0.29 -0.93
C LYS A 220 -2.80 -0.05 -2.21
N LEU A 221 -3.78 -0.96 -2.18
CA LEU A 221 -4.46 -1.42 -3.39
C LEU A 221 -5.32 -0.38 -4.12
N PRO A 222 -5.97 0.61 -3.48
CA PRO A 222 -6.87 1.52 -4.20
C PRO A 222 -6.29 2.17 -5.47
N PRO A 223 -5.09 2.80 -5.48
CA PRO A 223 -4.51 3.36 -6.71
C PRO A 223 -4.18 2.31 -7.77
N LEU A 224 -3.81 1.09 -7.36
CA LEU A 224 -3.55 -0.02 -8.27
C LEU A 224 -4.85 -0.52 -8.91
N VAL A 225 -5.91 -0.69 -8.12
CA VAL A 225 -7.23 -1.09 -8.61
C VAL A 225 -7.78 -0.02 -9.55
N ALA A 226 -7.64 1.27 -9.23
CA ALA A 226 -8.00 2.34 -10.13
C ALA A 226 -7.19 2.25 -11.44
N SER A 227 -5.90 1.93 -11.36
CA SER A 227 -4.97 1.74 -12.49
C SER A 227 -5.32 0.56 -13.40
N TYR A 228 -5.90 -0.50 -12.86
CA TYR A 228 -6.28 -1.72 -13.58
C TYR A 228 -7.79 -1.96 -13.64
N TYR A 229 -8.56 -0.91 -13.36
CA TYR A 229 -10.02 -0.88 -13.36
C TYR A 229 -10.61 -1.63 -14.56
N GLY A 230 -11.46 -2.62 -14.27
CA GLY A 230 -12.18 -3.41 -15.27
C GLY A 230 -11.31 -4.29 -16.18
N ARG A 231 -10.01 -4.44 -15.90
CA ARG A 231 -9.12 -5.30 -16.68
C ARG A 231 -9.16 -6.74 -16.15
N ASP A 232 -9.15 -7.70 -17.07
CA ASP A 232 -9.20 -9.13 -16.74
C ASP A 232 -8.00 -9.60 -15.90
N ASN A 233 -6.84 -8.95 -16.07
CA ASN A 233 -5.61 -9.28 -15.35
C ASN A 233 -5.46 -8.58 -13.98
N LEU A 234 -6.49 -7.89 -13.48
CA LEU A 234 -6.43 -7.15 -12.22
C LEU A 234 -5.87 -8.00 -11.06
N LEU A 235 -6.40 -9.21 -10.85
CA LEU A 235 -5.98 -10.05 -9.71
C LEU A 235 -4.54 -10.55 -9.83
N THR A 236 -4.05 -10.78 -11.05
CA THR A 236 -2.65 -11.13 -11.29
C THR A 236 -1.73 -9.98 -10.90
N VAL A 237 -2.12 -8.76 -11.25
CA VAL A 237 -1.33 -7.56 -10.94
C VAL A 237 -1.41 -7.22 -9.45
N VAL A 238 -2.56 -7.41 -8.82
CA VAL A 238 -2.73 -7.28 -7.37
C VAL A 238 -1.80 -8.24 -6.63
N GLU A 239 -1.76 -9.51 -7.02
CA GLU A 239 -0.84 -10.47 -6.42
C GLU A 239 0.62 -10.03 -6.57
N ALA A 240 1.04 -9.63 -7.77
CA ALA A 240 2.40 -9.16 -8.02
C ALA A 240 2.76 -7.95 -7.14
N ALA A 241 1.87 -6.95 -7.03
CA ALA A 241 2.11 -5.76 -6.20
C ALA A 241 2.13 -6.08 -4.69
N VAL A 242 1.27 -6.99 -4.23
CA VAL A 242 1.21 -7.40 -2.82
C VAL A 242 2.49 -8.14 -2.44
N ARG A 243 2.97 -9.05 -3.29
CA ARG A 243 4.20 -9.82 -3.04
C ARG A 243 5.47 -8.98 -2.96
N VAL A 244 5.44 -7.71 -3.40
CA VAL A 244 6.54 -6.77 -3.17
C VAL A 244 6.73 -6.43 -1.69
N THR A 245 5.66 -6.39 -0.89
CA THR A 245 5.74 -6.02 0.54
C THR A 245 5.24 -7.10 1.51
N ASN A 246 4.37 -7.99 1.02
CA ASN A 246 3.75 -9.08 1.76
C ASN A 246 3.79 -10.34 0.89
N HIS A 247 4.89 -11.10 0.99
CA HIS A 247 5.04 -12.36 0.27
C HIS A 247 4.44 -13.51 1.10
N ASN A 248 3.11 -13.52 1.17
CA ASN A 248 2.33 -14.50 1.92
C ASN A 248 1.03 -14.81 1.15
N ASP A 249 0.71 -16.09 0.99
CA ASP A 249 -0.42 -16.53 0.14
C ASP A 249 -1.79 -16.16 0.73
N GLU A 250 -1.92 -16.18 2.06
CA GLU A 250 -3.16 -15.76 2.72
C GLU A 250 -3.36 -14.25 2.58
N ALA A 251 -2.29 -13.46 2.72
CA ALA A 251 -2.32 -12.02 2.47
C ALA A 251 -2.73 -11.69 1.02
N VAL A 252 -2.24 -12.46 0.05
CA VAL A 252 -2.63 -12.35 -1.36
C VAL A 252 -4.12 -12.69 -1.56
N ALA A 253 -4.64 -13.73 -0.90
CA ALA A 253 -6.07 -14.08 -1.00
C ALA A 253 -6.97 -12.94 -0.48
N TRP A 254 -6.66 -12.38 0.69
CA TRP A 254 -7.36 -11.22 1.23
C TRP A 254 -7.22 -9.97 0.34
N ALA A 255 -6.05 -9.77 -0.28
CA ALA A 255 -5.85 -8.69 -1.24
C ALA A 255 -6.72 -8.83 -2.49
N LYS A 256 -6.93 -10.06 -3.00
CA LYS A 256 -7.84 -10.33 -4.12
C LYS A 256 -9.29 -10.01 -3.73
N CYS A 257 -9.71 -10.38 -2.52
CA CYS A 257 -11.01 -9.99 -1.95
C CYS A 257 -11.19 -8.46 -1.92
N ALA A 258 -10.24 -7.72 -1.35
CA ALA A 258 -10.30 -6.26 -1.29
C ALA A 258 -10.29 -5.61 -2.69
N ALA A 259 -9.48 -6.14 -3.62
CA ALA A 259 -9.39 -5.64 -4.98
C ALA A 259 -10.69 -5.85 -5.77
N ARG A 260 -11.36 -7.00 -5.64
CA ARG A 260 -12.66 -7.23 -6.28
C ARG A 260 -13.74 -6.31 -5.76
N LEU A 261 -13.80 -6.13 -4.44
CA LEU A 261 -14.71 -5.18 -3.82
C LEU A 261 -14.53 -3.77 -4.41
N LEU A 262 -13.30 -3.26 -4.43
CA LEU A 262 -13.01 -1.92 -4.94
C LEU A 262 -13.25 -1.80 -6.45
N ASP A 263 -12.87 -2.80 -7.26
CA ASP A 263 -13.13 -2.80 -8.71
C ASP A 263 -14.63 -2.71 -9.01
N HIS A 264 -15.45 -3.49 -8.31
CA HIS A 264 -16.90 -3.42 -8.47
C HIS A 264 -17.47 -2.05 -8.11
N LEU A 265 -16.99 -1.43 -7.03
CA LEU A 265 -17.43 -0.09 -6.62
C LEU A 265 -16.98 0.99 -7.62
N PHE A 266 -15.74 0.91 -8.11
CA PHE A 266 -15.23 1.85 -9.11
C PHE A 266 -16.03 1.74 -10.41
N ARG A 267 -16.64 0.57 -10.68
CA ARG A 267 -17.50 0.34 -11.84
C ARG A 267 -18.89 0.93 -11.67
N GLY A 268 -19.19 1.45 -10.48
CA GLY A 268 -20.48 1.98 -10.10
C GLY A 268 -21.49 0.90 -9.74
N ASN A 269 -21.05 -0.31 -9.41
CA ASN A 269 -21.97 -1.33 -8.88
C ASN A 269 -22.39 -0.99 -7.44
N PRO A 270 -23.58 -1.41 -7.01
CA PRO A 270 -24.02 -1.25 -5.62
C PRO A 270 -23.08 -1.94 -4.62
N MET A 271 -23.05 -1.43 -3.39
CA MET A 271 -22.24 -1.99 -2.30
C MET A 271 -22.49 -3.49 -2.07
N SER A 272 -23.76 -3.93 -2.13
CA SER A 272 -24.10 -5.35 -1.95
C SER A 272 -23.41 -6.26 -2.97
N VAL A 273 -23.46 -5.88 -4.26
CA VAL A 273 -22.82 -6.61 -5.36
C VAL A 273 -21.30 -6.64 -5.17
N ALA A 274 -20.72 -5.53 -4.72
CA ALA A 274 -19.29 -5.43 -4.51
C ALA A 274 -18.82 -6.27 -3.31
N LEU A 275 -19.59 -6.31 -2.22
CA LEU A 275 -19.33 -7.19 -1.07
C LEU A 275 -19.45 -8.66 -1.45
N ASP A 276 -20.47 -9.04 -2.23
CA ASP A 276 -20.62 -10.43 -2.71
C ASP A 276 -19.43 -10.85 -3.59
N ALA A 277 -18.99 -9.96 -4.50
CA ALA A 277 -17.83 -10.21 -5.35
C ALA A 277 -16.52 -10.33 -4.54
N GLY A 278 -16.33 -9.49 -3.53
CA GLY A 278 -15.18 -9.59 -2.61
C GLY A 278 -15.18 -10.89 -1.82
N THR A 279 -16.33 -11.24 -1.20
CA THR A 279 -16.49 -12.47 -0.41
C THR A 279 -16.15 -13.73 -1.21
N ALA A 280 -16.46 -13.76 -2.51
CA ALA A 280 -16.16 -14.91 -3.37
C ALA A 280 -14.66 -15.22 -3.51
N GLU A 281 -13.78 -14.24 -3.30
CA GLU A 281 -12.32 -14.41 -3.34
C GLU A 281 -11.71 -14.61 -1.95
N ALA A 282 -12.49 -14.44 -0.88
CA ALA A 282 -11.96 -14.43 0.48
C ALA A 282 -11.60 -15.84 0.97
N PRO A 283 -10.46 -16.01 1.67
CA PRO A 283 -10.09 -17.30 2.24
C PRO A 283 -11.03 -17.73 3.40
N ALA A 284 -11.79 -16.80 3.97
CA ALA A 284 -12.78 -17.06 5.02
C ALA A 284 -14.12 -16.35 4.73
N SER A 285 -14.85 -16.82 3.72
CA SER A 285 -16.14 -16.22 3.31
C SER A 285 -17.21 -16.21 4.42
N ASP A 286 -17.20 -17.20 5.31
CA ASP A 286 -18.21 -17.33 6.36
C ASP A 286 -18.12 -16.22 7.41
N SER A 287 -16.91 -15.78 7.77
CA SER A 287 -16.74 -14.67 8.72
C SER A 287 -17.23 -13.36 8.11
N LEU A 288 -16.95 -13.13 6.83
CA LEU A 288 -17.46 -11.98 6.09
C LEU A 288 -18.99 -11.99 6.01
N ASN A 289 -19.59 -13.13 5.67
CA ASN A 289 -21.04 -13.26 5.59
C ASN A 289 -21.71 -13.01 6.95
N LYS A 290 -21.14 -13.51 8.04
CA LYS A 290 -21.61 -13.23 9.41
C LYS A 290 -21.48 -11.75 9.76
N ALA A 291 -20.38 -11.09 9.40
CA ALA A 291 -20.15 -9.68 9.70
C ALA A 291 -21.15 -8.72 9.04
N ARG A 292 -21.76 -9.15 7.93
CA ARG A 292 -22.79 -8.41 7.18
C ARG A 292 -24.21 -8.58 7.73
N THR A 293 -24.41 -9.51 8.69
CA THR A 293 -25.75 -9.79 9.22
C THR A 293 -26.25 -8.69 10.15
N GLY A 294 -27.56 -8.58 10.29
CA GLY A 294 -28.20 -7.51 11.05
C GLY A 294 -28.42 -6.25 10.21
N SER A 295 -28.81 -5.16 10.87
CA SER A 295 -29.16 -3.90 10.21
C SER A 295 -28.60 -2.67 10.91
N VAL A 296 -27.79 -2.86 11.94
CA VAL A 296 -27.26 -1.78 12.79
C VAL A 296 -25.76 -1.72 12.62
N LEU A 297 -25.23 -0.50 12.49
CA LEU A 297 -23.80 -0.26 12.53
C LEU A 297 -23.32 -0.34 13.99
N ASP A 298 -22.59 -1.41 14.32
CA ASP A 298 -21.97 -1.66 15.62
C ASP A 298 -20.50 -2.06 15.43
N ALA A 299 -19.68 -1.06 15.11
CA ALA A 299 -18.26 -1.30 14.87
C ALA A 299 -17.48 -1.77 16.11
N PRO A 300 -17.72 -1.26 17.34
CA PRO A 300 -17.13 -1.83 18.55
C PRO A 300 -17.51 -3.30 18.77
N GLY A 301 -18.78 -3.67 18.61
CA GLY A 301 -19.23 -5.06 18.73
C GLY A 301 -18.65 -5.96 17.64
N ALA A 302 -18.50 -5.48 16.41
CA ALA A 302 -17.76 -6.19 15.37
C ALA A 302 -16.29 -6.39 15.76
N GLY A 303 -15.65 -5.38 16.37
CA GLY A 303 -14.31 -5.50 16.93
C GLY A 303 -14.19 -6.53 18.06
N ASP A 304 -15.22 -6.67 18.91
CA ASP A 304 -15.29 -7.72 19.94
C ASP A 304 -15.47 -9.12 19.34
N ALA A 305 -16.25 -9.23 18.26
CA ALA A 305 -16.56 -10.51 17.63
C ALA A 305 -15.42 -11.05 16.76
N TYR A 306 -14.71 -10.17 16.03
CA TYR A 306 -13.74 -10.57 15.01
C TYR A 306 -12.30 -10.17 15.34
N GLY A 307 -12.11 -9.24 16.28
CA GLY A 307 -10.80 -8.67 16.60
C GLY A 307 -10.60 -7.27 16.03
N ARG A 308 -9.55 -6.61 16.52
CA ARG A 308 -9.24 -5.20 16.24
C ARG A 308 -7.81 -5.01 15.74
N THR A 309 -7.03 -6.09 15.66
CA THR A 309 -5.62 -6.01 15.31
C THR A 309 -5.44 -5.78 13.81
N CYS A 310 -4.18 -5.67 13.41
CA CYS A 310 -3.79 -5.49 12.01
C CYS A 310 -3.90 -6.76 11.16
N TYR A 311 -4.19 -7.94 11.74
CA TYR A 311 -4.32 -9.18 10.98
C TYR A 311 -5.54 -9.17 10.07
N LEU A 312 -5.37 -9.60 8.82
CA LEU A 312 -6.42 -9.52 7.80
C LEU A 312 -7.66 -10.34 8.15
N TYR A 313 -7.50 -11.49 8.81
CA TYR A 313 -8.61 -12.34 9.24
C TYR A 313 -9.52 -11.66 10.29
N GLU A 314 -9.00 -10.69 11.04
CA GLU A 314 -9.76 -9.87 12.00
C GLU A 314 -10.31 -8.60 11.33
N ALA A 315 -9.44 -7.91 10.59
CA ALA A 315 -9.75 -6.59 10.04
C ALA A 315 -10.79 -6.64 8.91
N MET A 316 -10.76 -7.66 8.05
CA MET A 316 -11.66 -7.77 6.90
C MET A 316 -13.13 -7.93 7.30
N PRO A 317 -13.51 -8.78 8.28
CA PRO A 317 -14.86 -8.79 8.84
C PRO A 317 -15.32 -7.42 9.36
N VAL A 318 -14.47 -6.68 10.10
CA VAL A 318 -14.82 -5.34 10.60
C VAL A 318 -15.05 -4.36 9.45
N ILE A 319 -14.21 -4.39 8.42
CA ILE A 319 -14.40 -3.60 7.19
C ILE A 319 -15.76 -3.95 6.58
N PHE A 320 -16.06 -5.23 6.37
CA PHE A 320 -17.31 -5.69 5.75
C PHE A 320 -18.55 -5.30 6.56
N HIS A 321 -18.47 -5.35 7.89
CA HIS A 321 -19.53 -4.86 8.77
C HIS A 321 -19.79 -3.36 8.55
N ILE A 322 -18.76 -2.53 8.62
CA ILE A 322 -18.90 -1.07 8.44
C ILE A 322 -19.46 -0.74 7.05
N LEU A 323 -18.93 -1.37 6.00
CA LEU A 323 -19.40 -1.17 4.62
C LEU A 323 -20.86 -1.58 4.41
N SER A 324 -21.35 -2.55 5.18
CA SER A 324 -22.74 -3.06 5.05
C SER A 324 -23.77 -2.16 5.72
N HIS A 325 -23.37 -1.37 6.71
CA HIS A 325 -24.32 -0.67 7.59
C HIS A 325 -24.15 0.85 7.61
N ALA A 326 -22.99 1.39 7.22
CA ALA A 326 -22.78 2.83 7.18
C ALA A 326 -23.51 3.49 6.00
N ARG A 327 -24.13 4.65 6.25
CA ARG A 327 -25.01 5.37 5.31
C ARG A 327 -24.34 6.58 4.68
N ASN A 328 -23.17 6.97 5.18
CA ASN A 328 -22.37 8.05 4.65
C ASN A 328 -20.90 7.86 5.03
N TYR A 329 -20.04 8.61 4.35
CA TYR A 329 -18.60 8.57 4.55
C TYR A 329 -18.19 8.91 5.99
N THR A 330 -18.76 9.98 6.55
CA THR A 330 -18.41 10.47 7.91
C THR A 330 -18.73 9.43 8.99
N GLU A 331 -19.93 8.85 8.93
CA GLU A 331 -20.38 7.79 9.85
C GLU A 331 -19.46 6.56 9.75
N ALA A 332 -19.08 6.15 8.55
CA ALA A 332 -18.19 5.00 8.35
C ALA A 332 -16.80 5.23 8.96
N ILE A 333 -16.19 6.40 8.74
CA ILE A 333 -14.85 6.70 9.26
C ILE A 333 -14.88 6.84 10.79
N ARG A 334 -15.91 7.48 11.35
CA ARG A 334 -16.07 7.58 12.81
C ARG A 334 -16.26 6.21 13.44
N ALA A 335 -17.11 5.36 12.87
CA ALA A 335 -17.31 4.00 13.34
C ALA A 335 -16.02 3.17 13.27
N ASN A 336 -15.23 3.33 12.19
CA ASN A 336 -13.93 2.68 12.06
C ASN A 336 -12.93 3.10 13.16
N ILE A 337 -12.92 4.38 13.54
CA ILE A 337 -12.08 4.88 14.63
C ILE A 337 -12.59 4.37 15.98
N GLN A 338 -13.91 4.40 16.21
CA GLN A 338 -14.56 3.94 17.44
C GLN A 338 -14.42 2.44 17.67
N CYS A 339 -14.29 1.64 16.60
CA CYS A 339 -13.94 0.23 16.70
C CYS A 339 -12.61 0.01 17.44
N GLY A 340 -11.67 0.95 17.34
CA GLY A 340 -10.33 0.84 17.91
C GLY A 340 -9.40 -0.09 17.15
N GLY A 341 -8.19 -0.24 17.68
CA GLY A 341 -7.09 -0.99 17.09
C GLY A 341 -6.60 -0.35 15.79
N ASP A 342 -6.44 -1.15 14.73
CA ASP A 342 -5.85 -0.69 13.47
C ASP A 342 -6.85 0.08 12.57
N SER A 343 -7.23 1.27 13.01
CA SER A 343 -8.14 2.14 12.29
C SER A 343 -7.55 2.69 10.98
N CYS A 344 -6.26 3.03 10.95
CA CYS A 344 -5.64 3.59 9.74
C CYS A 344 -5.53 2.55 8.62
N GLY A 345 -5.17 1.30 8.91
CA GLY A 345 -5.08 0.26 7.89
C GLY A 345 -6.44 -0.08 7.29
N ARG A 346 -7.49 -0.19 8.13
CA ARG A 346 -8.87 -0.42 7.65
C ARG A 346 -9.41 0.76 6.85
N ALA A 347 -9.03 1.99 7.20
CA ALA A 347 -9.45 3.21 6.53
C ALA A 347 -9.14 3.21 5.02
N TRP A 348 -8.07 2.52 4.61
CA TRP A 348 -7.68 2.41 3.20
C TRP A 348 -8.58 1.51 2.34
N ILE A 349 -9.48 0.73 2.94
CA ILE A 349 -10.54 0.04 2.20
C ILE A 349 -11.88 0.76 2.40
N ILE A 350 -12.18 1.16 3.63
CA ILE A 350 -13.45 1.83 3.98
C ILE A 350 -13.58 3.17 3.27
N GLY A 351 -12.57 4.03 3.34
CA GLY A 351 -12.58 5.36 2.73
C GLY A 351 -12.84 5.30 1.23
N PRO A 352 -12.03 4.57 0.44
CA PRO A 352 -12.23 4.48 -0.99
C PRO A 352 -13.57 3.85 -1.39
N ALA A 353 -14.03 2.84 -0.67
CA ALA A 353 -15.30 2.19 -0.95
C ALA A 353 -16.49 3.16 -0.78
N LEU A 354 -16.55 3.88 0.35
CA LEU A 354 -17.63 4.83 0.63
C LEU A 354 -17.56 6.06 -0.28
N ALA A 355 -16.36 6.55 -0.57
CA ALA A 355 -16.17 7.69 -1.45
C ALA A 355 -16.45 7.36 -2.93
N ALA A 356 -16.23 6.12 -3.37
CA ALA A 356 -16.66 5.67 -4.69
C ALA A 356 -18.19 5.73 -4.83
N LEU A 357 -18.92 5.40 -3.76
CA LEU A 357 -20.38 5.37 -3.76
C LEU A 357 -21.01 6.75 -3.62
N TYR A 358 -20.47 7.59 -2.72
CA TYR A 358 -21.10 8.84 -2.33
C TYR A 358 -20.39 10.11 -2.85
N GLY A 359 -19.19 9.97 -3.41
CA GLY A 359 -18.43 11.09 -3.98
C GLY A 359 -17.91 12.08 -2.93
N VAL A 360 -17.70 13.32 -3.37
CA VAL A 360 -17.22 14.45 -2.55
C VAL A 360 -18.36 15.44 -2.30
N GLY A 361 -18.48 15.92 -1.07
CA GLY A 361 -19.52 16.85 -0.65
C GLY A 361 -20.88 16.18 -0.44
N GLY A 362 -21.93 17.01 -0.42
CA GLY A 362 -23.30 16.56 -0.14
C GLY A 362 -23.48 16.04 1.29
N GLU A 363 -24.62 15.38 1.53
CA GLU A 363 -24.96 14.79 2.83
C GLU A 363 -24.21 13.48 3.09
N HIS A 364 -23.87 12.74 2.03
CA HIS A 364 -23.33 11.38 2.13
C HIS A 364 -21.82 11.23 1.83
N GLY A 365 -21.25 12.16 1.06
CA GLY A 365 -19.88 12.06 0.54
C GLY A 365 -18.81 12.55 1.50
N ILE A 366 -17.58 12.68 0.99
CA ILE A 366 -16.44 13.22 1.76
C ILE A 366 -16.72 14.70 2.08
N PRO A 367 -16.72 15.11 3.36
CA PRO A 367 -16.87 16.53 3.69
C PRO A 367 -15.72 17.36 3.08
N LEU A 368 -16.05 18.47 2.43
CA LEU A 368 -15.04 19.41 1.90
C LEU A 368 -14.11 19.93 3.01
N SER A 369 -14.64 20.10 4.22
CA SER A 369 -13.87 20.48 5.40
C SER A 369 -12.85 19.41 5.82
N TRP A 370 -13.07 18.13 5.51
CA TRP A 370 -12.12 17.05 5.80
C TRP A 370 -11.01 16.98 4.75
N LEU A 371 -11.37 17.17 3.47
CA LEU A 371 -10.38 17.30 2.39
C LEU A 371 -9.39 18.44 2.66
N ALA A 372 -9.88 19.59 3.13
CA ALA A 372 -9.05 20.74 3.47
C ALA A 372 -8.13 20.51 4.69
N ARG A 373 -8.35 19.45 5.47
CA ARG A 373 -7.50 19.09 6.63
C ARG A 373 -6.40 18.10 6.29
N LEU A 374 -6.43 17.49 5.10
CA LEU A 374 -5.35 16.62 4.64
C LEU A 374 -4.10 17.47 4.40
N LYS A 375 -3.00 17.12 5.04
CA LYS A 375 -1.73 17.78 4.80
C LYS A 375 -1.24 17.48 3.39
N ASP A 376 -0.69 18.51 2.74
CA ASP A 376 -0.24 18.44 1.34
C ASP A 376 -1.36 18.04 0.35
N ALA A 377 -2.62 18.30 0.71
CA ALA A 377 -3.78 17.98 -0.13
C ALA A 377 -3.64 18.42 -1.59
N PRO A 378 -3.16 19.64 -1.93
CA PRO A 378 -3.00 20.03 -3.34
C PRO A 378 -2.11 19.08 -4.14
N ALA A 379 -1.00 18.61 -3.57
CA ALA A 379 -0.09 17.69 -4.23
C ALA A 379 -0.67 16.28 -4.32
N ILE A 380 -1.28 15.79 -3.23
CA ILE A 380 -1.90 14.46 -3.18
C ILE A 380 -3.05 14.34 -4.19
N ILE A 381 -3.94 15.34 -4.22
CA ILE A 381 -5.11 15.33 -5.11
C ILE A 381 -4.68 15.47 -6.57
N ALA A 382 -3.70 16.33 -6.89
CA ALA A 382 -3.17 16.44 -8.25
C ALA A 382 -2.56 15.12 -8.75
N ASN A 383 -1.87 14.37 -7.87
CA ASN A 383 -1.35 13.04 -8.19
C ASN A 383 -2.48 12.02 -8.43
N VAL A 384 -3.54 12.06 -7.63
CA VAL A 384 -4.74 11.23 -7.81
C VAL A 384 -5.42 11.51 -9.15
N GLU A 385 -5.63 12.79 -9.48
CA GLU A 385 -6.21 13.22 -10.75
C GLU A 385 -5.35 12.74 -11.92
N SER A 386 -4.04 13.01 -11.87
CA SER A 386 -3.09 12.58 -12.91
C SER A 386 -3.11 11.07 -13.14
N LEU A 387 -3.20 10.27 -12.07
CA LEU A 387 -3.24 8.81 -12.18
C LEU A 387 -4.52 8.32 -12.89
N VAL A 388 -5.65 9.00 -12.66
CA VAL A 388 -6.95 8.61 -13.22
C VAL A 388 -7.18 9.20 -14.62
N GLU A 389 -6.68 10.41 -14.88
CA GLU A 389 -6.89 11.14 -16.14
C GLU A 389 -6.07 10.59 -17.30
N ASN A 390 -4.87 10.08 -17.05
CA ASN A 390 -3.95 9.47 -18.03
C ASN A 390 -4.45 8.11 -18.59
N LYS A 391 -5.76 7.86 -18.55
CA LYS A 391 -6.44 6.61 -18.92
C LYS A 391 -7.49 6.79 -20.01
#